data_AF-A0AAW5JB06-F1
#
_entry.id   AF-A0AAW5JB06-F1
#
_cell.length_a   1.000
_cell.length_b   1.000
_cell.length_c   1.000
_cell.angle_alpha   90.00
_cell.angle_beta   90.00
_cell.angle_gamma   90.00
#
_symmetry.space_group_name_H-M   'P 1'
#
loop_
_entity.id
_entity.type
_entity.pdbx_description
1 polymer ?
#
loop_
_entity_poly.entity_id
_entity_poly.type
_entity_poly.pdbx_seq_one_letter_code
_entity_poly.pdbx_strand_id
1 'polypeptide(L)'
;MKHDYPEYPSVMATVEPARYMEAVEALKGTRQVFCDGETILLPEAEVQAIEMLRTRFNASTIHGQAREYEFATKAQNQGVPAKLLRLGQAVYDCTGQDADEMVRLALEQPSETLLSWSALYHSSMIAH
;
A
#
# COMPACT_ATOMS: atom_id res chain seq x y z
N MET A 1 -14.23 -2.67 3.40
CA MET A 1 -13.66 -2.13 2.16
C MET A 1 -12.44 -2.96 1.80
N LYS A 2 -12.34 -3.43 0.56
CA LYS A 2 -11.12 -4.08 0.04
C LYS A 2 -10.10 -2.97 -0.21
N HIS A 3 -8.89 -3.13 0.31
CA HIS A 3 -7.82 -2.16 0.08
C HIS A 3 -7.22 -2.46 -1.30
N ASP A 4 -7.03 -1.41 -2.10
CA ASP A 4 -6.49 -1.55 -3.45
C ASP A 4 -4.95 -1.65 -3.42
N TYR A 5 -4.30 -1.27 -2.32
CA TYR A 5 -2.85 -1.17 -2.15
C TYR A 5 -2.39 -1.74 -0.80
N PRO A 6 -1.16 -2.28 -0.70
CA PRO A 6 -0.52 -2.59 0.57
C PRO A 6 -0.41 -1.37 1.49
N GLU A 7 -0.50 -1.57 2.81
CA GLU A 7 -0.37 -0.50 3.80
C GLU A 7 1.09 -0.15 4.03
N TYR A 8 1.44 1.13 4.04
CA TYR A 8 2.74 1.62 4.47
C TYR A 8 2.70 2.10 5.94
N PRO A 9 3.68 1.72 6.79
CA PRO A 9 4.73 0.75 6.52
C PRO A 9 4.21 -0.70 6.61
N SER A 10 4.74 -1.56 5.74
CA SER A 10 4.53 -3.00 5.76
C SER A 10 5.78 -3.75 6.20
N VAL A 11 5.58 -4.96 6.72
CA VAL A 11 6.59 -6.02 6.79
C VAL A 11 6.44 -6.93 5.58
N MET A 12 7.55 -7.17 4.89
CA MET A 12 7.66 -8.28 3.95
C MET A 12 8.16 -9.51 4.69
N ALA A 13 7.36 -10.57 4.69
CA ALA A 13 7.69 -11.85 5.25
C ALA A 13 7.92 -12.88 4.13
N THR A 14 9.02 -13.62 4.22
CA THR A 14 9.33 -14.75 3.33
C THR A 14 9.39 -16.02 4.17
N VAL A 15 8.69 -17.05 3.72
CA VAL A 15 8.65 -18.38 4.34
C VAL A 15 9.20 -19.42 3.38
N GLU A 16 9.43 -20.64 3.87
CA GLU A 16 9.74 -21.76 2.97
C GLU A 16 8.62 -21.96 1.94
N PRO A 17 8.91 -22.09 0.63
CA PRO A 17 7.89 -22.18 -0.41
C PRO A 17 6.87 -23.31 -0.18
N ALA A 18 7.32 -24.45 0.35
CA ALA A 18 6.47 -25.59 0.67
C ALA A 18 5.41 -25.28 1.76
N ARG A 19 5.66 -24.25 2.58
CA ARG A 19 4.78 -23.81 3.68
C ARG A 19 4.04 -22.52 3.37
N TYR A 20 4.28 -21.91 2.20
CA TYR A 20 3.68 -20.63 1.82
C TYR A 20 2.16 -20.63 1.94
N MET A 21 1.49 -21.62 1.33
CA MET A 21 0.03 -21.71 1.39
C MET A 21 -0.48 -21.93 2.82
N GLU A 22 0.23 -22.71 3.66
CA GLU A 22 -0.14 -22.90 5.08
C GLU A 22 -0.01 -21.56 5.85
N ALA A 23 1.04 -20.78 5.57
CA ALA A 23 1.26 -19.47 6.18
C ALA A 23 0.17 -18.47 5.78
N VAL A 24 -0.17 -18.41 4.48
CA VAL A 24 -1.26 -17.55 3.97
C VAL A 24 -2.60 -17.93 4.61
N GLU A 25 -2.89 -19.22 4.73
CA GLU A 25 -4.10 -19.71 5.39
C GLU A 25 -4.14 -19.33 6.88
N ALA A 26 -3.00 -19.40 7.58
CA ALA A 26 -2.89 -19.01 8.98
C ALA A 26 -3.10 -17.49 9.22
N LEU A 27 -2.93 -16.68 8.18
CA LEU A 27 -3.16 -15.23 8.23
C LEU A 27 -4.61 -14.83 7.98
N LYS A 28 -5.52 -15.78 7.72
CA LYS A 28 -6.96 -15.48 7.57
C LYS A 28 -7.49 -14.75 8.81
N GLY A 29 -8.01 -13.54 8.60
CA GLY A 29 -8.49 -12.66 9.66
C GLY A 29 -7.52 -11.51 9.99
N THR A 30 -6.27 -11.59 9.54
CA THR A 30 -5.32 -10.47 9.58
C THR A 30 -5.74 -9.42 8.55
N ARG A 31 -5.70 -8.15 8.94
CA ARG A 31 -6.08 -7.04 8.06
C ARG A 31 -5.01 -6.81 6.99
N GLN A 32 -5.46 -6.51 5.76
CA GLN A 32 -4.59 -6.01 4.68
C GLN A 32 -3.35 -6.85 4.37
N VAL A 33 -3.53 -8.17 4.36
CA VAL A 33 -2.47 -9.08 3.88
C VAL A 33 -2.46 -9.09 2.36
N PHE A 34 -1.29 -8.86 1.77
CA PHE A 34 -1.02 -8.96 0.34
C PHE A 34 -0.04 -10.11 0.09
N CYS A 35 -0.36 -10.93 -0.91
CA CYS A 35 0.34 -12.18 -1.21
C CYS A 35 0.61 -12.23 -2.70
N ASP A 36 1.87 -12.42 -3.12
CA ASP A 36 2.27 -12.47 -4.54
C ASP A 36 2.62 -13.89 -5.03
N GLY A 37 2.68 -14.86 -4.11
CA GLY A 37 3.06 -16.26 -4.38
C GLY A 37 4.43 -16.63 -3.81
N GLU A 38 5.22 -15.64 -3.41
CA GLU A 38 6.58 -15.81 -2.88
C GLU A 38 6.75 -15.09 -1.53
N THR A 39 6.21 -13.88 -1.44
CA THR A 39 6.27 -13.00 -0.28
C THR A 39 4.88 -12.66 0.23
N ILE A 40 4.84 -12.33 1.52
CA ILE A 40 3.65 -11.88 2.21
C ILE A 40 3.94 -10.47 2.74
N LEU A 41 3.16 -9.49 2.30
CA LEU A 41 3.15 -8.16 2.87
C LEU A 41 2.01 -8.03 3.88
N LEU A 42 2.32 -7.51 5.05
CA LEU A 42 1.34 -7.23 6.09
C LEU A 42 1.70 -5.89 6.78
N PRO A 43 0.70 -5.11 7.23
CA PRO A 43 0.97 -3.85 7.92
C PRO A 43 1.84 -4.08 9.16
N GLU A 44 2.77 -3.16 9.44
CA GLU A 44 3.61 -3.27 10.65
C GLU A 44 2.80 -3.25 11.95
N ALA A 45 1.58 -2.69 11.91
CA ALA A 45 0.65 -2.71 13.02
C ALA A 45 0.17 -4.12 13.41
N GLU A 46 0.24 -5.10 12.50
CA GLU A 46 -0.21 -6.49 12.72
C GLU A 46 0.87 -7.33 13.44
N VAL A 47 1.36 -6.81 14.58
CA VAL A 47 2.49 -7.39 15.35
C VAL A 47 2.27 -8.87 15.68
N GLN A 48 1.05 -9.27 16.04
CA GLN A 48 0.74 -10.66 16.37
C GLN A 48 0.88 -11.59 15.16
N ALA A 49 0.45 -11.14 13.98
CA ALA A 49 0.58 -11.91 12.74
C ALA A 49 2.05 -12.04 12.30
N ILE A 50 2.82 -10.95 12.43
CA ILE A 50 4.27 -10.93 12.16
C ILE A 50 4.99 -11.95 13.05
N GLU A 51 4.74 -11.91 14.36
CA GLU A 51 5.37 -12.83 15.31
C GLU A 51 4.94 -14.29 15.09
N MET A 52 3.69 -14.51 14.70
CA MET A 52 3.20 -15.84 14.32
C MET A 52 3.97 -16.40 13.12
N LEU A 53 4.19 -15.59 12.06
CA LEU A 53 4.97 -16.01 10.89
C LEU A 53 6.42 -16.34 11.28
N ARG A 54 7.05 -15.50 12.11
CA ARG A 54 8.43 -15.73 12.58
C ARG A 54 8.54 -17.01 13.41
N THR A 55 7.63 -17.23 14.35
CA THR A 55 7.73 -18.35 15.31
C THR A 55 7.27 -19.68 14.75
N ARG A 56 6.15 -19.71 14.03
CA ARG A 56 5.53 -20.95 13.52
C ARG A 56 6.04 -21.34 12.13
N PHE A 57 6.39 -20.36 11.31
CA PHE A 57 6.79 -20.56 9.92
C PHE A 57 8.26 -20.23 9.65
N ASN A 58 9.02 -19.83 10.68
CA ASN A 58 10.43 -19.44 10.57
C ASN A 58 10.63 -18.35 9.50
N ALA A 59 9.68 -17.43 9.39
CA ALA A 59 9.71 -16.40 8.36
C ALA A 59 10.89 -15.44 8.58
N SER A 60 11.58 -15.08 7.49
CA SER A 60 12.44 -13.90 7.47
C SER A 60 11.56 -12.66 7.24
N THR A 61 11.84 -11.57 7.96
CA THR A 61 11.02 -10.35 7.92
C THR A 61 11.87 -9.12 7.64
N ILE A 62 11.41 -8.28 6.71
CA ILE A 62 12.01 -6.99 6.39
C ILE A 62 10.96 -5.90 6.61
N HIS A 63 11.31 -4.91 7.43
CA HIS A 63 10.44 -3.81 7.86
C HIS A 63 10.51 -2.61 6.89
N GLY A 64 9.56 -1.68 7.02
CA GLY A 64 9.51 -0.42 6.26
C GLY A 64 9.21 -0.57 4.77
N GLN A 65 8.54 -1.64 4.37
CA GLN A 65 8.18 -1.95 2.98
C GLN A 65 6.92 -1.19 2.55
N ALA A 66 6.57 -1.29 1.25
CA ALA A 66 5.41 -0.64 0.63
C ALA A 66 5.48 0.90 0.60
N ARG A 67 6.69 1.48 0.56
CA ARG A 67 6.89 2.95 0.58
C ARG A 67 6.26 3.64 -0.62
N GLU A 68 6.22 2.98 -1.78
CA GLU A 68 5.54 3.43 -2.98
C GLU A 68 4.02 3.64 -2.76
N TYR A 69 3.44 3.04 -1.72
CA TYR A 69 2.02 3.16 -1.34
C TYR A 69 1.82 4.07 -0.11
N GLU A 70 2.81 4.86 0.29
CA GLU A 70 2.72 5.80 1.41
C GLU A 70 1.56 6.79 1.21
N PHE A 71 1.42 7.36 0.01
CA PHE A 71 0.30 8.23 -0.33
C PHE A 71 -1.04 7.51 -0.21
N ALA A 72 -1.23 6.36 -0.87
CA ALA A 72 -2.48 5.62 -0.79
C ALA A 72 -2.89 5.30 0.65
N THR A 73 -1.92 4.90 1.49
CA THR A 73 -2.14 4.60 2.90
C THR A 73 -2.64 5.83 3.67
N LYS A 74 -1.91 6.95 3.57
CA LYS A 74 -2.28 8.19 4.27
C LYS A 74 -3.61 8.75 3.76
N ALA A 75 -3.82 8.74 2.44
CA ALA A 75 -5.04 9.19 1.80
C ALA A 75 -6.25 8.40 2.29
N GLN A 76 -6.12 7.07 2.38
CA GLN A 76 -7.18 6.23 2.88
C GLN A 76 -7.49 6.50 4.36
N ASN A 77 -6.46 6.58 5.20
CA ASN A 77 -6.61 6.82 6.63
C ASN A 77 -7.26 8.18 6.94
N GLN A 78 -7.03 9.18 6.08
CA GLN A 78 -7.63 10.52 6.21
C GLN A 78 -8.95 10.67 5.43
N GLY A 79 -9.46 9.62 4.80
CA GLY A 79 -10.77 9.62 4.15
C GLY A 79 -10.81 10.37 2.81
N VAL A 80 -9.68 10.45 2.09
CA VAL A 80 -9.65 10.99 0.72
C VAL A 80 -10.60 10.19 -0.19
N PRO A 81 -11.42 10.85 -1.03
CA PRO A 81 -12.32 10.14 -1.94
C PRO A 81 -11.58 9.13 -2.84
N ALA A 82 -12.13 7.93 -2.99
CA ALA A 82 -11.47 6.82 -3.70
C ALA A 82 -11.01 7.17 -5.13
N LYS A 83 -11.75 8.04 -5.83
CA LYS A 83 -11.37 8.53 -7.16
C LYS A 83 -10.06 9.33 -7.13
N LEU A 84 -9.92 10.24 -6.17
CA LEU A 84 -8.69 11.02 -5.96
C LEU A 84 -7.56 10.14 -5.48
N LEU A 85 -7.83 9.20 -4.57
CA LEU A 85 -6.83 8.24 -4.10
C LEU A 85 -6.21 7.45 -5.28
N ARG A 86 -7.04 6.82 -6.12
CA ARG A 86 -6.53 6.02 -7.25
C ARG A 86 -5.76 6.85 -8.26
N LEU A 87 -6.26 8.04 -8.58
CA LEU A 87 -5.60 8.95 -9.51
C LEU A 87 -4.28 9.47 -8.95
N GLY A 88 -4.28 9.92 -7.69
CA GLY A 88 -3.09 10.41 -7.00
C GLY A 88 -2.01 9.33 -6.90
N GLN A 89 -2.39 8.10 -6.57
CA GLN A 89 -1.45 6.98 -6.53
C GLN A 89 -0.86 6.68 -7.92
N ALA A 90 -1.64 6.83 -9.00
CA ALA A 90 -1.17 6.63 -10.36
C ALA A 90 -0.20 7.72 -10.85
N VAL A 91 -0.17 8.89 -10.21
CA VAL A 91 0.72 10.00 -10.56
C VAL A 91 1.74 10.32 -9.47
N TYR A 92 1.81 9.53 -8.39
CA TYR A 92 2.62 9.81 -7.20
C TYR A 92 4.08 10.12 -7.55
N ASP A 93 4.70 9.28 -8.38
CA ASP A 93 6.10 9.46 -8.81
C ASP A 93 6.31 10.63 -9.79
N CYS A 94 5.23 11.23 -10.31
CA CYS A 94 5.27 12.33 -11.27
C CYS A 94 4.95 13.70 -10.63
N THR A 95 4.36 13.75 -9.44
CA THR A 95 3.97 15.04 -8.82
C THR A 95 5.17 15.82 -8.31
N GLY A 96 6.25 15.12 -7.93
CA GLY A 96 7.37 15.70 -7.18
C GLY A 96 7.02 16.13 -5.75
N GLN A 97 5.82 15.79 -5.28
CA GLN A 97 5.29 16.13 -3.97
C GLN A 97 5.43 14.93 -3.03
N ASP A 98 5.57 15.20 -1.73
CA ASP A 98 5.49 14.13 -0.74
C ASP A 98 4.03 13.70 -0.49
N ALA A 99 3.87 12.55 0.16
CA ALA A 99 2.57 11.97 0.42
C ALA A 99 1.67 12.86 1.31
N ASP A 100 2.23 13.61 2.27
CA ASP A 100 1.45 14.45 3.17
C ASP A 100 0.89 15.67 2.44
N GLU A 101 1.71 16.30 1.58
CA GLU A 101 1.28 17.41 0.72
C GLU A 101 0.17 16.97 -0.23
N MET A 102 0.32 15.80 -0.87
CA MET A 102 -0.69 15.28 -1.79
C MET A 102 -2.02 14.98 -1.08
N VAL A 103 -1.99 14.41 0.13
CA VAL A 103 -3.21 14.15 0.90
C VAL A 103 -3.87 15.46 1.32
N ARG A 104 -3.09 16.44 1.79
CA ARG A 104 -3.60 17.78 2.14
C ARG A 104 -4.32 18.42 0.95
N LEU A 105 -3.71 18.42 -0.23
CA LEU A 105 -4.32 19.00 -1.44
C LEU A 105 -5.61 18.27 -1.82
N ALA A 106 -5.63 16.93 -1.76
CA ALA A 106 -6.81 16.15 -2.06
C ALA A 106 -8.00 16.42 -1.11
N LEU A 107 -7.72 16.82 0.14
CA LEU A 107 -8.74 17.15 1.13
C LEU A 107 -9.19 18.62 1.05
N GLU A 108 -8.23 19.55 0.91
CA GLU A 108 -8.51 20.99 0.91
C GLU A 108 -9.06 21.48 -0.43
N GLN A 109 -8.59 20.93 -1.55
CA GLN A 109 -8.87 21.43 -2.91
C GLN A 109 -9.24 20.29 -3.87
N PRO A 110 -10.21 19.41 -3.54
CA PRO A 110 -10.46 18.16 -4.26
C PRO A 110 -10.75 18.33 -5.75
N SER A 111 -11.47 19.38 -6.14
CA SER A 111 -11.80 19.66 -7.55
C SER A 111 -10.59 20.08 -8.37
N GLU A 112 -9.73 20.95 -7.82
CA GLU A 112 -8.53 21.44 -8.49
C GLU A 112 -7.48 20.33 -8.58
N THR A 113 -7.30 19.58 -7.48
CA THR A 113 -6.44 18.40 -7.44
C THR A 113 -6.88 17.36 -8.47
N LEU A 114 -8.18 17.11 -8.61
CA LEU A 114 -8.69 16.17 -9.61
C LEU A 114 -8.31 16.60 -11.03
N LEU A 115 -8.47 17.88 -11.37
CA LEU A 115 -8.11 18.41 -12.69
C LEU A 115 -6.60 18.33 -12.94
N SER A 116 -5.81 18.76 -11.96
CA SER A 116 -4.34 18.76 -12.04
C SER A 116 -3.79 17.35 -12.23
N TRP A 117 -4.17 16.40 -11.37
CA TRP A 117 -3.69 15.02 -11.48
C TRP A 117 -4.21 14.32 -12.73
N SER A 118 -5.40 14.66 -13.23
CA SER A 118 -5.91 14.09 -14.49
C SER A 118 -5.07 14.56 -15.68
N ALA A 119 -4.69 15.85 -15.71
CA ALA A 119 -3.80 16.38 -16.74
C ALA A 119 -2.41 15.73 -16.67
N LEU A 120 -1.88 15.56 -15.45
CA LEU A 120 -0.60 14.89 -15.24
C LEU A 120 -0.63 13.42 -15.71
N TYR A 121 -1.66 12.67 -15.33
CA TYR A 121 -1.86 11.28 -15.75
C TYR A 121 -1.94 11.14 -17.28
N HIS A 122 -2.68 12.02 -17.96
CA HIS A 122 -2.72 11.99 -19.43
C HIS A 122 -1.35 12.32 -20.05
N SER A 123 -0.61 13.27 -19.46
CA SER A 123 0.71 13.66 -19.97
C SER A 123 1.75 12.53 -19.83
N SER A 124 1.70 11.76 -18.73
CA SER A 124 2.61 10.64 -18.52
C SER A 124 2.33 9.46 -19.45
N MET A 125 1.09 9.29 -19.91
CA MET A 125 0.73 8.25 -20.88
C MET A 125 1.13 8.57 -22.33
N ILE A 126 1.28 9.85 -22.68
CA ILE A 126 1.64 10.29 -24.05
C ILE A 126 3.15 10.21 -24.30
N ALA A 127 3.97 10.07 -23.25
CA ALA A 127 5.42 9.94 -23.36
C ALA A 127 5.84 8.50 -23.76
N HIS A 128 5.42 8.04 -24.94
CA HIS A 128 5.90 6.79 -25.58
C HIS A 128 6.06 6.97 -27.09
#